data_AF-A0A956H5Y6-F1
#
_entry.id   AF-A0A956H5Y6-F1
#
_cell.length_a   1.000
_cell.length_b   1.000
_cell.length_c   1.000
_cell.angle_alpha   90.00
_cell.angle_beta   90.00
_cell.angle_gamma   90.00
#
_symmetry.space_group_name_H-M   'P 1'
#
loop_
_entity.id
_entity.type
_entity.pdbx_description
1 polymer ?
#
loop_
_entity_poly.entity_id
_entity_poly.type
_entity_poly.pdbx_seq_one_letter_code
_entity_poly.pdbx_strand_id
1 'polypeptide(L)'
;MSRCSPIHSKIIGSGLATTISDWLISFASAETLPFWTFLSAGIVNFFVPSGGGQWAVQGPVILPAAQALGTDMARAAMAVAWGDAWTNMVQPFWALPVLAIAGLNAKDIMGFCLIQLVLSGIIIAIGLTYV
;
A
#
# COMPACT_ATOMS: atom_id res chain seq x y z
N MET A 1 7.41 2.53 -19.54
CA MET A 1 8.08 3.64 -18.83
C MET A 1 7.73 4.96 -19.52
N SER A 2 6.58 5.57 -19.19
CA SER A 2 6.19 6.85 -19.79
C SER A 2 5.35 7.67 -18.80
N ARG A 3 6.00 8.70 -18.24
CA ARG A 3 5.44 9.90 -17.58
C ARG A 3 4.69 9.70 -16.26
N CYS A 4 5.43 9.42 -15.18
CA CYS A 4 5.02 9.85 -13.84
C CYS A 4 5.04 11.39 -13.77
N SER A 5 4.05 12.01 -13.12
CA SER A 5 3.96 13.48 -13.05
C SER A 5 5.19 14.09 -12.31
N PRO A 6 5.52 15.38 -12.52
CA PRO A 6 6.68 16.04 -11.90
C PRO A 6 6.72 15.94 -10.36
N ILE A 7 5.56 15.78 -9.71
CA ILE A 7 5.44 15.63 -8.25
C ILE A 7 5.84 14.21 -7.83
N HIS A 8 5.38 13.18 -8.56
CA HIS A 8 5.77 11.78 -8.31
C HIS A 8 7.28 11.60 -8.47
N SER A 9 7.89 12.24 -9.47
CA SER A 9 9.34 12.21 -9.66
C SER A 9 10.12 12.86 -8.50
N LYS A 10 9.59 13.92 -7.88
CA LYS A 10 10.22 14.57 -6.71
C LYS A 10 10.12 13.73 -5.44
N ILE A 11 9.02 13.00 -5.21
CA ILE A 11 8.89 12.12 -4.04
C ILE A 11 9.82 10.91 -4.17
N ILE A 12 9.84 10.28 -5.35
CA ILE A 12 10.77 9.18 -5.67
C ILE A 12 12.23 9.67 -5.61
N GLY A 13 12.51 10.87 -6.13
CA GLY A 13 13.84 11.48 -6.12
C GLY A 13 14.29 12.03 -4.75
N SER A 14 13.36 12.32 -3.83
CA SER A 14 13.66 12.78 -2.47
C SER A 14 14.03 11.66 -1.50
N GLY A 15 13.70 10.41 -1.83
CA GLY A 15 13.92 9.25 -0.98
C GLY A 15 12.93 9.11 0.18
N LEU A 16 11.97 10.03 0.38
CA LEU A 16 11.07 10.00 1.54
C LEU A 16 10.29 8.68 1.69
N ALA A 17 9.68 8.22 0.59
CA ALA A 17 8.91 6.97 0.60
C ALA A 17 9.81 5.74 0.82
N THR A 18 11.06 5.77 0.35
CA THR A 18 12.08 4.75 0.64
C THR A 18 12.44 4.76 2.12
N THR A 19 12.75 5.93 2.70
CA THR A 19 13.10 6.08 4.12
C THR A 19 11.98 5.60 5.06
N ILE A 20 10.72 5.90 4.74
CA ILE A 20 9.57 5.42 5.53
C ILE A 20 9.48 3.89 5.47
N SER A 21 9.73 3.32 4.29
CA SER A 21 9.70 1.86 4.08
C SER A 21 10.83 1.16 4.84
N ASP A 22 12.05 1.66 4.71
CA ASP A 22 13.22 1.15 5.43
C ASP A 22 13.03 1.23 6.95
N TRP A 23 12.51 2.36 7.45
CA TRP A 23 12.27 2.56 8.87
C TRP A 23 11.25 1.56 9.43
N LEU A 24 10.11 1.36 8.76
CA LEU A 24 9.09 0.41 9.22
C LEU A 24 9.55 -1.04 9.14
N ILE A 25 10.25 -1.41 8.07
CA ILE A 25 10.76 -2.77 7.87
C ILE A 25 11.94 -3.07 8.80
N SER A 26 12.63 -2.06 9.34
CA SER A 26 13.71 -2.28 10.32
C SER A 26 13.24 -2.95 11.63
N PHE A 27 11.94 -2.88 11.94
CA PHE A 27 11.33 -3.57 13.08
C PHE A 27 10.90 -5.01 12.76
N ALA A 28 10.99 -5.44 11.50
CA ALA A 28 10.46 -6.70 11.04
C ALA A 28 11.41 -7.88 11.32
N SER A 29 10.83 -8.96 11.82
CA SER A 29 11.38 -10.32 11.71
C SER A 29 10.84 -11.03 10.45
N ALA A 30 11.39 -12.21 10.13
CA ALA A 30 10.99 -13.02 8.98
C ALA A 30 9.47 -13.31 8.91
N GLU A 31 8.83 -13.53 10.06
CA GLU A 31 7.39 -13.82 10.13
C GLU A 31 6.53 -12.55 10.05
N THR A 32 7.01 -11.45 10.61
CA THR A 32 6.26 -10.19 10.68
C THR A 32 6.50 -9.26 9.49
N LEU A 33 7.44 -9.60 8.61
CA LEU A 33 7.80 -8.75 7.47
C LEU A 33 6.59 -8.42 6.57
N PRO A 34 5.73 -9.38 6.17
CA PRO A 34 4.57 -9.05 5.34
C PRO A 34 3.61 -8.07 6.03
N PHE A 35 3.46 -8.15 7.35
CA PHE A 35 2.64 -7.20 8.11
C PHE A 35 3.22 -5.78 8.07
N TRP A 36 4.51 -5.62 8.36
CA TRP A 36 5.18 -4.32 8.34
C TRP A 36 5.22 -3.72 6.93
N THR A 37 5.43 -4.56 5.92
CA THR A 37 5.32 -4.16 4.51
C THR A 37 3.92 -3.67 4.16
N PHE A 38 2.87 -4.37 4.60
CA PHE A 38 1.49 -3.96 4.36
C PHE A 38 1.18 -2.59 4.97
N LEU A 39 1.60 -2.37 6.22
CA LEU A 39 1.41 -1.09 6.90
C LEU A 39 2.20 0.03 6.23
N SER A 40 3.46 -0.25 5.86
CA SER A 40 4.31 0.69 5.11
C SER A 40 3.68 1.07 3.78
N ALA A 41 3.18 0.10 3.03
CA ALA A 41 2.49 0.34 1.77
C ALA A 41 1.22 1.17 1.95
N GLY A 42 0.45 0.94 3.02
CA GLY A 42 -0.68 1.80 3.35
C GLY A 42 -0.28 3.26 3.57
N ILE A 43 0.82 3.51 4.28
CA ILE A 43 1.32 4.86 4.55
C ILE A 43 1.88 5.52 3.28
N VAL A 44 2.68 4.78 2.50
CA VAL A 44 3.30 5.28 1.26
C VAL A 44 2.24 5.64 0.22
N ASN A 45 1.10 4.94 0.19
CA ASN A 45 0.02 5.19 -0.77
C ASN A 45 -0.55 6.62 -0.67
N PHE A 46 -0.52 7.26 0.51
CA PHE A 46 -0.93 8.67 0.67
C PHE A 46 -0.04 9.66 -0.10
N PHE A 47 1.22 9.28 -0.35
CA PHE A 47 2.21 10.09 -1.07
C PHE A 47 2.35 9.68 -2.54
N VAL A 48 2.15 8.39 -2.83
CA VAL A 48 2.27 7.80 -4.16
C VAL A 48 1.03 6.95 -4.45
N PRO A 49 -0.12 7.57 -4.81
CA PRO A 49 -1.40 6.89 -5.02
C PRO A 49 -1.44 6.21 -6.39
N SER A 50 -0.51 5.28 -6.62
CA SER A 50 -0.37 4.56 -7.87
C SER A 50 0.38 3.26 -7.62
N GLY A 51 -0.28 2.11 -7.79
CA GLY A 51 0.35 0.81 -7.58
C GLY A 51 1.66 0.61 -8.35
N GLY A 52 1.76 1.09 -9.60
CA GLY A 52 2.99 1.02 -10.39
C GLY A 52 4.10 1.96 -9.88
N GLY A 53 3.74 3.18 -9.47
CA GLY A 53 4.69 4.14 -8.88
C GLY A 53 5.16 3.71 -7.49
N GLN A 54 4.25 3.16 -6.71
CA GLN A 54 4.50 2.64 -5.37
C GLN A 54 5.39 1.39 -5.41
N TRP A 55 5.14 0.47 -6.35
CA TRP A 55 6.02 -0.68 -6.57
C TRP A 55 7.43 -0.26 -6.99
N ALA A 56 7.55 0.78 -7.82
CA ALA A 56 8.85 1.29 -8.24
C ALA A 56 9.70 1.84 -7.07
N VAL A 57 9.07 2.24 -5.97
CA VAL A 57 9.77 2.73 -4.76
C VAL A 57 9.99 1.61 -3.75
N GLN A 58 8.95 0.83 -3.46
CA GLN A 58 8.95 -0.14 -2.37
C GLN A 58 9.53 -1.50 -2.78
N GLY A 59 9.39 -1.92 -4.04
CA GLY A 59 9.94 -3.18 -4.54
C GLY A 59 11.46 -3.32 -4.29
N PRO A 60 12.27 -2.29 -4.61
CA PRO A 60 13.71 -2.29 -4.33
C PRO A 60 14.08 -2.35 -2.85
N VAL A 61 13.17 -2.04 -1.93
CA VAL A 61 13.37 -2.11 -0.47
C VAL A 61 12.94 -3.48 0.07
N ILE A 62 11.76 -3.93 -0.32
CA ILE A 62 11.11 -5.10 0.27
C ILE A 62 11.69 -6.41 -0.25
N LEU A 63 12.04 -6.49 -1.54
CA LEU A 63 12.57 -7.74 -2.09
C LEU A 63 13.92 -8.13 -1.46
N PRO A 64 14.89 -7.20 -1.28
CA PRO A 64 16.11 -7.52 -0.53
C PRO A 64 15.85 -7.86 0.94
N ALA A 65 14.91 -7.16 1.60
CA ALA A 65 14.56 -7.45 2.99
C ALA A 65 13.95 -8.86 3.15
N ALA A 66 13.05 -9.25 2.25
CA ALA A 66 12.47 -10.59 2.21
C ALA A 66 13.54 -11.65 1.97
N GLN A 67 14.48 -11.39 1.05
CA GLN A 67 15.59 -12.31 0.79
C GLN A 67 16.51 -12.47 2.00
N ALA A 68 16.85 -11.36 2.68
CA ALA A 68 17.74 -11.35 3.83
C ALA A 68 17.13 -12.05 5.06
N LEU A 69 15.82 -11.90 5.24
CA LEU A 69 15.09 -12.52 6.35
C LEU A 69 14.58 -13.94 6.03
N GLY A 70 14.70 -14.40 4.78
CA GLY A 70 14.20 -15.70 4.35
C GLY A 70 12.67 -15.77 4.26
N THR A 71 11.99 -14.63 4.15
CA THR A 71 10.53 -14.54 3.98
C THR A 71 10.14 -14.82 2.52
N ASP A 72 8.97 -15.43 2.31
CA ASP A 72 8.43 -15.64 0.97
C ASP A 72 8.26 -14.30 0.23
N MET A 73 8.95 -14.19 -0.92
CA MET A 73 8.96 -12.96 -1.72
C MET A 73 7.58 -12.64 -2.30
N ALA A 74 6.79 -13.66 -2.67
CA ALA A 74 5.46 -13.45 -3.22
C ALA A 74 4.53 -12.86 -2.16
N ARG A 75 4.61 -13.34 -0.92
CA ARG A 75 3.87 -12.81 0.23
C ARG A 75 4.27 -11.39 0.59
N ALA A 76 5.56 -11.09 0.57
CA ALA A 76 6.06 -9.73 0.77
C ALA A 76 5.60 -8.78 -0.36
N ALA A 77 5.60 -9.24 -1.62
CA ALA A 77 5.07 -8.45 -2.74
C ALA A 77 3.55 -8.25 -2.65
N MET A 78 2.79 -9.28 -2.25
CA MET A 78 1.35 -9.17 -2.02
C MET A 78 1.03 -8.19 -0.91
N ALA A 79 1.84 -8.14 0.15
CA ALA A 79 1.64 -7.17 1.22
C ALA A 79 1.68 -5.72 0.71
N VAL A 80 2.54 -5.42 -0.27
CA VAL A 80 2.54 -4.10 -0.94
C VAL A 80 1.21 -3.83 -1.66
N ALA A 81 0.78 -4.79 -2.47
CA ALA A 81 -0.44 -4.65 -3.26
C ALA A 81 -1.68 -4.49 -2.36
N TRP A 82 -1.75 -5.25 -1.27
CA TRP A 82 -2.84 -5.14 -0.31
C TRP A 82 -2.81 -3.83 0.49
N GLY A 83 -1.64 -3.29 0.82
CA GLY A 83 -1.53 -1.99 1.50
C GLY A 83 -2.01 -0.82 0.65
N ASP A 84 -1.65 -0.83 -0.64
CA ASP A 84 -2.18 0.10 -1.66
C ASP A 84 -3.72 -0.01 -1.75
N ALA A 85 -4.23 -1.21 -2.02
CA ALA A 85 -5.67 -1.45 -2.17
C ALA A 85 -6.47 -1.11 -0.91
N TRP A 86 -5.90 -1.37 0.27
CA TRP A 86 -6.52 -1.10 1.56
C TRP A 86 -6.75 0.39 1.77
N THR A 87 -5.71 1.21 1.62
CA THR A 87 -5.79 2.65 1.89
C THR A 87 -6.49 3.43 0.77
N ASN A 88 -6.64 2.83 -0.42
CA ASN A 88 -7.55 3.32 -1.46
C ASN A 88 -9.03 3.37 -1.02
N MET A 89 -9.41 2.76 0.11
CA MET A 89 -10.74 2.95 0.70
C MET A 89 -10.89 4.33 1.37
N VAL A 90 -9.80 4.96 1.80
CA VAL A 90 -9.83 6.36 2.31
C VAL A 90 -10.05 7.35 1.16
N GLN A 91 -9.52 7.02 -0.02
CA GLN A 91 -9.56 7.84 -1.23
C GLN A 91 -10.12 7.02 -2.40
N PRO A 92 -11.45 6.77 -2.45
CA PRO A 92 -12.03 5.83 -3.40
C PRO A 92 -12.20 6.44 -4.81
N PHE A 93 -11.08 6.83 -5.44
CA PHE A 93 -11.10 7.39 -6.81
C PHE A 93 -11.67 6.41 -7.83
N TRP A 94 -11.50 5.12 -7.59
CA TRP A 94 -12.09 4.03 -8.38
C TRP A 94 -13.62 4.05 -8.38
N ALA A 95 -14.25 4.59 -7.32
CA ALA A 95 -15.70 4.61 -7.18
C ALA A 95 -16.35 5.78 -7.91
N LEU A 96 -15.62 6.87 -8.20
CA LEU A 96 -16.20 8.10 -8.77
C LEU A 96 -16.98 7.87 -10.08
N PRO A 97 -16.50 7.06 -11.06
CA PRO A 97 -17.25 6.80 -12.28
C PRO A 97 -18.56 6.04 -12.01
N VAL A 98 -18.53 5.08 -11.07
CA VAL A 98 -19.70 4.26 -10.71
C VAL A 98 -20.75 5.11 -9.99
N LEU A 99 -20.30 5.97 -9.08
CA LEU A 99 -21.17 6.91 -8.36
C LEU A 99 -21.86 7.89 -9.31
N ALA A 100 -21.13 8.39 -10.32
CA ALA A 100 -21.71 9.29 -11.32
C ALA A 100 -22.86 8.63 -12.10
N ILE A 101 -22.73 7.34 -12.46
CA ILE A 101 -23.79 6.57 -13.12
C ILE A 101 -24.97 6.33 -12.17
N ALA A 102 -24.69 6.08 -10.89
CA ALA A 102 -25.71 5.84 -9.86
C ALA A 102 -26.40 7.12 -9.35
N GLY A 103 -25.96 8.31 -9.76
CA GLY A 103 -26.45 9.59 -9.25
C GLY A 103 -26.11 9.84 -7.78
N LEU A 104 -25.05 9.21 -7.28
CA LEU A 104 -24.59 9.30 -5.90
C LEU A 104 -23.35 10.19 -5.79
N ASN A 105 -23.12 10.73 -4.60
CA ASN A 105 -21.93 11.49 -4.25
C ASN A 105 -20.94 10.62 -3.48
N ALA A 106 -19.66 11.00 -3.47
CA ALA A 106 -18.63 10.28 -2.71
C ALA A 106 -19.00 10.10 -1.22
N LYS A 107 -19.58 11.14 -0.60
CA LYS A 107 -20.03 11.11 0.79
C LYS A 107 -21.04 9.99 1.10
N ASP A 108 -21.78 9.54 0.10
CA ASP A 108 -22.85 8.54 0.28
C ASP A 108 -22.27 7.14 0.50
N ILE A 109 -21.03 6.88 0.07
CA ILE A 109 -20.33 5.60 0.26
C ILE A 109 -19.20 5.65 1.30
N MET A 110 -18.75 6.84 1.72
CA MET A 110 -17.61 6.97 2.63
C MET A 110 -17.78 6.20 3.95
N GLY A 111 -19.01 6.16 4.49
CA GLY A 111 -19.29 5.37 5.70
C GLY A 111 -19.01 3.87 5.51
N PHE A 112 -19.41 3.31 4.36
CA PHE A 112 -19.10 1.92 4.00
C PHE A 112 -17.61 1.72 3.80
N CYS A 113 -16.94 2.62 3.08
CA CYS A 113 -15.49 2.54 2.84
C CYS A 113 -14.68 2.58 4.13
N LEU A 114 -15.07 3.38 5.13
CA LEU A 114 -14.38 3.45 6.42
C LEU A 114 -14.57 2.17 7.25
N ILE A 115 -15.76 1.59 7.25
CA ILE A 115 -15.99 0.29 7.91
C ILE A 115 -15.14 -0.78 7.23
N GLN A 116 -15.15 -0.79 5.90
CA GLN A 116 -14.36 -1.73 5.12
C GLN A 116 -12.85 -1.55 5.37
N LEU A 117 -12.36 -0.31 5.47
CA LEU A 117 -10.98 -0.01 5.82
C LEU A 117 -10.59 -0.71 7.14
N VAL A 118 -11.40 -0.58 8.19
CA VAL A 118 -11.06 -1.21 9.48
C VAL A 118 -11.13 -2.74 9.39
N LEU A 119 -12.23 -3.28 8.87
CA LEU A 119 -12.45 -4.73 8.82
C LEU A 119 -11.45 -5.43 7.89
N SER A 120 -11.26 -4.93 6.67
CA SER A 120 -10.32 -5.50 5.72
C SER A 120 -8.88 -5.37 6.22
N GLY A 121 -8.54 -4.26 6.88
CA GLY A 121 -7.22 -4.06 7.47
C GLY A 121 -6.86 -5.14 8.49
N ILE A 122 -7.81 -5.49 9.38
CA ILE A 122 -7.63 -6.57 10.35
C ILE A 122 -7.48 -7.92 9.65
N ILE A 123 -8.38 -8.23 8.71
CA ILE A 123 -8.39 -9.51 8.00
C ILE A 123 -7.09 -9.71 7.19
N ILE A 124 -6.66 -8.69 6.45
CA ILE A 124 -5.44 -8.72 5.64
C ILE A 124 -4.21 -8.85 6.54
N ALA A 125 -4.14 -8.08 7.64
CA ALA A 125 -3.02 -8.16 8.58
C ALA A 125 -2.88 -9.56 9.19
N ILE A 126 -3.99 -10.18 9.60
CA ILE A 126 -4.01 -11.56 10.11
C ILE A 126 -3.59 -12.53 9.01
N GLY A 127 -4.17 -12.42 7.81
CA GLY A 127 -3.85 -13.30 6.69
C GLY A 127 -2.37 -13.24 6.30
N LEU A 128 -1.79 -12.04 6.18
CA LEU A 128 -0.39 -11.85 5.84
C LEU A 128 0.59 -12.31 6.93
N THR A 129 0.13 -12.39 8.19
CA THR A 129 0.98 -12.85 9.30
C THR A 129 0.90 -14.37 9.45
N TYR A 130 -0.29 -14.96 9.35
CA TYR A 130 -0.52 -16.36 9.77
C TYR A 130 -0.83 -17.35 8.63
N VAL A 131 -1.19 -16.88 7.43
CA VAL A 131 -1.51 -17.72 6.24
C VAL A 131 -0.48 -17.60 5.11
#